data_AF-A0AAV1TU23-F1
#
_entry.id   AF-A0AAV1TU23-F1
#
_cell.length_a   1.000
_cell.length_b   1.000
_cell.length_c   1.000
_cell.angle_alpha   90.00
_cell.angle_beta   90.00
_cell.angle_gamma   90.00
#
_symmetry.space_group_name_H-M   'P 1'
#
loop_
_entity.id
_entity.type
_entity.pdbx_description
1 polymer ?
#
loop_
_entity_poly.entity_id
_entity_poly.type
_entity_poly.pdbx_seq_one_letter_code
_entity_poly.pdbx_strand_id
1 'polypeptide(L)'
;MSSSRALTSALRGGMSVNVRREVLAVRGGHAHRPPPPPFARLKAPAQPLHEEAELVWNDGVSPETLIDFDAPHIPKYQALRHWLCGLGFFVTLMGVVTLYDPDSWRQAVKRETCLPDLKWELGEIDEPESEMSA
;
A
#
# COMPACT_ATOMS: atom_id res chain seq x y z
N MET A 1 37.45 -4.41 -3.64
CA MET A 1 36.63 -3.34 -4.25
C MET A 1 35.64 -3.97 -5.23
N SER A 2 34.51 -4.49 -4.74
CA SER A 2 33.48 -5.09 -5.61
C SER A 2 32.14 -5.02 -4.89
N SER A 3 31.37 -3.95 -5.12
CA SER A 3 29.90 -3.93 -4.92
C SER A 3 29.36 -2.50 -5.19
N SER A 4 29.34 -2.07 -6.45
CA SER A 4 28.68 -0.81 -6.82
C SER A 4 27.88 -0.90 -8.12
N ARG A 5 28.05 -1.97 -8.90
CA ARG A 5 27.36 -2.14 -10.18
C ARG A 5 25.93 -2.69 -10.02
N ALA A 6 25.68 -3.55 -9.03
CA ALA A 6 24.35 -4.14 -8.79
C ALA A 6 23.32 -3.09 -8.32
N LEU A 7 23.72 -2.18 -7.43
CA LEU A 7 22.86 -1.10 -6.91
C LEU A 7 22.47 -0.10 -8.01
N THR A 8 23.36 0.15 -8.97
CA THR A 8 23.09 1.10 -10.07
C THR A 8 22.09 0.52 -11.09
N SER A 9 22.01 -0.81 -11.21
CA SER A 9 21.02 -1.51 -12.04
C SER A 9 19.61 -1.43 -11.43
N ALA A 10 19.49 -1.62 -10.12
CA ALA A 10 18.20 -1.52 -9.41
C ALA A 10 17.62 -0.10 -9.42
N LEU A 11 18.46 0.93 -9.40
CA LEU A 11 18.05 2.34 -9.48
C LEU A 11 17.72 2.81 -10.90
N ARG A 12 18.12 2.04 -11.92
CA ARG A 12 17.80 2.31 -13.33
C ARG A 12 16.71 1.35 -13.80
N GLY A 13 15.70 1.13 -12.96
CA GLY A 13 14.44 0.46 -13.29
C GLY A 13 13.66 1.22 -14.36
N GLY A 14 14.22 1.28 -15.56
CA GLY A 14 13.50 1.62 -16.77
C GLY A 14 12.70 0.40 -17.17
N MET A 15 11.41 0.58 -17.43
CA MET A 15 10.52 -0.41 -18.06
C MET A 15 11.30 -1.32 -19.00
N SER A 16 11.24 -2.62 -18.75
CA SER A 16 11.92 -3.63 -19.55
C SER A 16 11.57 -3.43 -21.04
N VAL A 17 12.51 -3.78 -21.93
CA VAL A 17 12.32 -3.68 -23.38
C VAL A 17 11.07 -4.43 -23.84
N ASN A 18 10.59 -5.41 -23.06
CA ASN A 18 9.38 -6.17 -23.30
C ASN A 18 8.10 -5.42 -22.92
N VAL A 19 8.05 -4.69 -21.79
CA VAL A 19 6.94 -3.75 -21.50
C VAL A 19 6.87 -2.70 -22.61
N ARG A 20 8.01 -2.21 -23.10
CA ARG A 20 8.02 -1.29 -24.25
C ARG A 20 7.48 -1.94 -25.52
N ARG A 21 7.78 -3.21 -25.79
CA ARG A 21 7.25 -3.96 -26.95
C ARG A 21 5.76 -4.26 -26.83
N GLU A 22 5.26 -4.52 -25.64
CA GLU A 22 3.84 -4.79 -25.40
C GLU A 22 3.01 -3.50 -25.44
N VAL A 23 3.52 -2.40 -24.85
CA VAL A 23 2.98 -1.05 -25.04
C VAL A 23 3.04 -0.63 -26.52
N LEU A 24 4.10 -1.00 -27.25
CA LEU A 24 4.19 -0.80 -28.70
C LEU A 24 3.23 -1.71 -29.49
N ALA A 25 2.93 -2.93 -29.02
CA ALA A 25 1.99 -3.84 -29.65
C ALA A 25 0.54 -3.37 -29.44
N VAL A 26 0.21 -2.81 -28.28
CA VAL A 26 -1.06 -2.11 -28.01
C VAL A 26 -1.17 -0.83 -28.84
N ARG A 27 -0.04 -0.15 -29.13
CA ARG A 27 0.03 0.98 -30.08
C ARG A 27 0.17 0.56 -31.56
N GLY A 28 0.39 -0.73 -31.85
CA GLY A 28 0.93 -1.22 -33.13
C GLY A 28 -0.11 -1.54 -34.19
N GLY A 29 -1.39 -1.30 -33.93
CA GLY A 29 -2.46 -1.50 -34.90
C GLY A 29 -3.35 -0.27 -34.97
N HIS A 30 -3.02 0.67 -35.86
CA HIS A 30 -3.73 1.93 -36.13
C HIS A 30 -3.49 3.05 -35.10
N ALA A 31 -2.75 4.05 -35.55
CA ALA A 31 -2.57 5.34 -34.90
C ALA A 31 -3.92 5.94 -34.48
N HIS A 32 -3.98 6.53 -33.28
CA HIS A 32 -5.09 7.29 -32.67
C HIS A 32 -6.13 6.54 -31.81
N ARG A 33 -5.98 5.26 -31.48
CA ARG A 33 -6.85 4.64 -30.48
C ARG A 33 -6.32 4.91 -29.06
N PRO A 34 -7.15 5.38 -28.10
CA PRO A 34 -6.76 5.40 -26.70
C PRO A 34 -6.39 3.98 -26.23
N PRO A 35 -5.47 3.83 -25.27
CA PRO A 35 -5.14 2.53 -24.72
C PRO A 35 -6.42 1.84 -24.23
N PRO A 36 -6.55 0.51 -24.44
CA PRO A 36 -7.69 -0.24 -23.94
C PRO A 36 -7.79 -0.09 -22.41
N PRO A 37 -8.99 -0.26 -21.84
CA PRO A 37 -9.20 -0.03 -20.42
C PRO A 37 -8.41 -1.04 -19.58
N PRO A 38 -8.00 -0.67 -18.34
CA PRO A 38 -7.06 -1.41 -17.48
C PRO A 38 -7.57 -2.77 -16.96
N PHE A 39 -8.65 -3.31 -17.52
CA PHE A 39 -9.16 -4.65 -17.28
C PHE A 39 -9.23 -5.48 -18.58
N ALA A 40 -8.82 -4.90 -19.71
CA ALA A 40 -8.82 -5.57 -21.00
C ALA A 40 -7.64 -6.55 -21.06
N ARG A 41 -7.95 -7.83 -21.27
CA ARG A 41 -6.94 -8.88 -21.37
C ARG A 41 -6.12 -8.74 -22.64
N LEU A 42 -4.81 -8.87 -22.51
CA LEU A 42 -3.88 -8.96 -23.61
C LEU A 42 -3.83 -10.39 -24.14
N LYS A 43 -3.49 -10.52 -25.43
CA LYS A 43 -3.33 -11.84 -26.04
C LYS A 43 -2.08 -12.51 -25.45
N ALA A 44 -2.22 -13.77 -25.05
CA ALA A 44 -1.09 -14.54 -24.54
C ALA A 44 0.08 -14.56 -25.54
N PRO A 45 1.33 -14.43 -25.06
CA PRO A 45 2.50 -14.42 -25.92
C PRO A 45 2.60 -15.75 -26.69
N ALA A 46 2.74 -15.65 -28.02
CA ALA A 46 2.85 -16.82 -28.90
C ALA A 46 4.26 -17.44 -28.90
N GLN A 47 5.23 -16.75 -28.30
CA GLN A 47 6.64 -17.13 -28.25
C GLN A 47 7.05 -17.31 -26.79
N PRO A 48 7.95 -18.26 -26.49
CA PRO A 48 8.48 -18.44 -25.15
C PRO A 48 9.13 -17.15 -24.65
N LEU A 49 8.92 -16.87 -23.36
CA LEU A 49 9.42 -15.66 -22.73
C LEU A 49 10.95 -15.69 -22.71
N HIS A 50 11.58 -14.55 -22.96
CA HIS A 50 13.05 -14.45 -22.92
C HIS A 50 13.55 -14.60 -21.47
N GLU A 51 14.73 -15.19 -21.26
CA GLU A 51 15.30 -15.47 -19.92
C GLU A 51 15.36 -14.20 -19.03
N GLU A 52 15.63 -13.04 -19.63
CA GLU A 52 15.71 -11.77 -18.88
C GLU A 52 14.33 -11.18 -18.49
N ALA A 53 13.24 -11.84 -18.87
CA ALA A 53 11.88 -11.44 -18.53
C ALA A 53 11.27 -12.25 -17.39
N GLU A 54 12.02 -13.18 -16.78
CA GLU A 54 11.55 -13.98 -15.64
C GLU A 54 11.21 -13.14 -14.39
N LEU A 55 11.76 -11.93 -14.27
CA LEU A 55 11.50 -11.00 -13.16
C LEU A 55 10.46 -9.92 -13.49
N VAL A 56 9.90 -9.90 -14.70
CA VAL A 56 8.88 -8.93 -15.09
C VAL A 56 7.51 -9.54 -14.79
N TRP A 57 6.89 -9.08 -13.72
CA TRP A 57 5.51 -9.46 -13.41
C TRP A 57 4.57 -8.87 -14.47
N ASN A 58 3.95 -9.74 -15.27
CA ASN A 58 2.92 -9.37 -16.25
C ASN A 58 1.60 -10.01 -15.80
N ASP A 59 0.61 -9.19 -15.49
CA ASP A 59 -0.73 -9.62 -15.07
C ASP A 59 -1.62 -10.05 -16.25
N GLY A 60 -1.15 -9.89 -17.48
CA GLY A 60 -1.87 -10.19 -18.71
C GLY A 60 -2.97 -9.18 -19.04
N VAL A 61 -2.92 -7.99 -18.42
CA VAL A 61 -3.91 -6.93 -18.59
C VAL A 61 -3.28 -5.74 -19.30
N SER A 62 -4.12 -4.92 -19.94
CA SER A 62 -3.63 -3.77 -20.67
C SER A 62 -2.90 -2.77 -19.75
N PRO A 63 -1.88 -2.07 -20.27
CA PRO A 63 -1.14 -1.08 -19.51
C PRO A 63 -2.04 -0.06 -18.80
N GLU A 64 -1.78 0.16 -17.52
CA GLU A 64 -2.51 1.13 -16.71
C GLU A 64 -2.06 2.55 -17.05
N THR A 65 -3.00 3.44 -17.35
CA THR A 65 -2.66 4.81 -17.79
C THR A 65 -1.82 5.57 -16.77
N LEU A 66 -2.17 5.44 -15.49
CA LEU A 66 -1.48 6.16 -14.41
C LEU A 66 -0.10 5.57 -14.09
N ILE A 67 0.05 4.25 -14.13
CA ILE A 67 1.29 3.57 -13.70
C ILE A 67 2.29 3.47 -14.86
N ASP A 68 1.84 3.06 -16.05
CA ASP A 68 2.75 2.79 -17.16
C ASP A 68 3.11 4.03 -17.97
N PHE A 69 2.24 5.06 -17.96
CA PHE A 69 2.47 6.29 -18.74
C PHE A 69 2.74 7.49 -17.87
N ASP A 70 1.96 7.74 -16.82
CA ASP A 70 2.11 8.99 -16.04
C ASP A 70 3.21 8.89 -14.98
N ALA A 71 3.31 7.76 -14.28
CA ALA A 71 4.27 7.60 -13.17
C ALA A 71 5.74 7.88 -13.54
N PRO A 72 6.27 7.47 -14.72
CA PRO A 72 7.64 7.79 -15.12
C PRO A 72 7.93 9.29 -15.27
N HIS A 73 6.89 10.11 -15.50
CA HIS A 73 7.01 11.55 -15.67
C HIS A 73 6.85 12.32 -14.36
N ILE A 74 6.50 11.64 -13.25
CA ILE A 74 6.39 12.28 -11.94
C ILE A 74 7.80 12.49 -11.36
N PRO A 75 8.21 13.72 -11.05
CA PRO A 75 9.52 13.98 -10.46
C PRO A 75 9.62 13.38 -9.05
N LYS A 76 10.80 12.85 -8.71
CA LYS A 76 11.09 12.15 -7.45
C LYS A 76 10.63 12.88 -6.18
N TYR A 77 10.80 14.21 -6.14
CA TYR A 77 10.41 15.01 -4.97
C TYR A 77 8.89 15.19 -4.86
N GLN A 78 8.17 15.18 -5.98
CA GLN A 78 6.72 15.20 -5.97
C GLN A 78 6.18 13.87 -5.44
N ALA A 79 6.72 12.74 -5.92
CA ALA A 79 6.36 11.42 -5.39
C ALA A 79 6.65 11.31 -3.88
N LEU A 80 7.83 11.73 -3.44
CA LEU A 80 8.19 11.76 -2.02
C LEU A 80 7.26 12.64 -1.19
N ARG A 81 6.87 13.82 -1.71
CA ARG A 81 5.92 14.70 -1.04
C ARG A 81 4.56 14.04 -0.86
N HIS A 82 4.04 13.36 -1.87
CA HIS A 82 2.77 12.63 -1.76
C HIS A 82 2.84 11.50 -0.73
N TRP A 83 3.96 10.77 -0.70
CA TRP A 83 4.19 9.72 0.30
C TRP A 83 4.25 10.27 1.72
N LEU A 84 5.02 11.33 1.95
CA LEU A 84 5.11 12.00 3.26
C LEU A 84 3.77 12.62 3.68
N CYS A 85 3.01 13.16 2.75
CA CYS A 85 1.69 13.71 3.04
C CYS A 85 0.69 12.62 3.46
N GLY A 86 0.70 11.47 2.76
CA GLY A 86 -0.14 10.33 3.11
C GLY A 86 0.19 9.77 4.50
N LEU A 87 1.48 9.52 4.78
CA LEU A 87 1.88 9.06 6.11
C LEU A 87 1.65 10.11 7.20
N GLY A 88 1.95 11.38 6.89
CA GLY A 88 1.72 12.50 7.78
C GLY A 88 0.25 12.61 8.19
N PHE A 89 -0.68 12.40 7.25
CA PHE A 89 -2.12 12.38 7.53
C PHE A 89 -2.50 11.31 8.57
N PHE A 90 -1.96 10.09 8.46
CA PHE A 90 -2.28 9.05 9.44
C PHE A 90 -1.68 9.33 10.81
N VAL A 91 -0.45 9.85 10.85
CA VAL A 91 0.19 10.24 12.12
C VAL A 91 -0.57 11.38 12.78
N THR A 92 -0.99 12.40 12.03
CA THR A 92 -1.78 13.50 12.59
C THR A 92 -3.16 13.04 13.03
N LEU A 93 -3.84 12.18 12.27
CA LEU A 93 -5.13 11.61 12.68
C LEU A 93 -5.00 10.83 13.99
N MET A 94 -3.97 10.00 14.13
CA MET A 94 -3.68 9.30 15.38
C MET A 94 -3.41 10.28 16.52
N GLY A 95 -2.60 11.31 16.29
CA GLY A 95 -2.33 12.36 17.27
C GLY A 95 -3.59 13.12 17.72
N VAL A 96 -4.53 13.39 16.80
CA VAL A 96 -5.82 14.00 17.15
C VAL A 96 -6.65 13.05 18.03
N VAL A 97 -6.70 11.77 17.68
CA VAL A 97 -7.46 10.76 18.44
C VAL A 97 -6.88 10.58 19.85
N THR A 98 -5.56 10.63 20.02
CA THR A 98 -4.93 10.45 21.35
C THR A 98 -5.05 11.67 22.27
N LEU A 99 -5.11 12.87 21.70
CA LEU A 99 -5.38 14.09 22.47
C LEU A 99 -6.87 14.23 22.84
N TYR A 100 -7.74 13.48 22.16
CA TYR A 100 -9.16 13.48 22.42
C TYR A 100 -9.50 12.49 23.54
N ASP A 101 -10.32 12.90 24.51
CA ASP A 101 -10.81 11.99 25.54
C ASP A 101 -11.93 11.10 24.94
N PRO A 102 -11.68 9.80 24.69
CA PRO A 102 -12.68 8.93 24.08
C PRO A 102 -13.89 8.69 24.99
N ASP A 103 -13.77 8.94 26.29
CA ASP A 103 -14.89 8.77 27.22
C ASP A 103 -15.90 9.93 27.14
N SER A 104 -15.49 11.09 26.62
CA SER A 104 -16.35 12.27 26.51
C SER A 104 -17.55 12.10 25.55
N TRP A 105 -17.45 11.20 24.57
CA TRP A 105 -18.51 10.88 23.60
C TRP A 105 -19.16 9.52 23.83
N ARG A 106 -18.80 8.85 24.92
CA ARG A 106 -19.35 7.53 25.23
C ARG A 106 -20.82 7.68 25.63
N GLN A 107 -21.72 7.12 24.83
CA GLN A 107 -23.16 7.11 25.11
C GLN A 107 -23.57 6.02 26.10
N ALA A 108 -22.69 5.04 26.34
CA ALA A 108 -22.90 3.93 27.25
C ALA A 108 -22.05 4.09 28.51
N VAL A 109 -22.57 3.64 29.65
CA VAL A 109 -21.81 3.59 30.90
C VAL A 109 -20.66 2.57 30.77
N LYS A 110 -19.54 2.82 31.46
CA LYS A 110 -18.41 1.86 31.47
C LYS A 110 -18.87 0.54 32.09
N ARG A 111 -18.40 -0.57 31.54
CA ARG A 111 -18.72 -1.91 32.04
C ARG A 111 -18.38 -2.06 33.51
N GLU A 112 -17.25 -1.48 33.92
CA GLU A 112 -16.75 -1.44 35.30
C GLU A 112 -17.72 -0.77 36.28
N THR A 113 -18.60 0.13 35.82
CA THR A 113 -19.59 0.79 36.69
C THR A 113 -20.83 -0.07 36.91
N CYS A 114 -21.09 -1.05 36.04
CA CYS A 114 -22.32 -1.86 36.07
C CYS A 114 -22.08 -3.32 36.43
N LEU A 115 -20.83 -3.79 36.46
CA LEU A 115 -20.47 -5.15 36.82
C LEU A 115 -19.51 -5.14 38.01
N PRO A 116 -19.57 -6.19 38.88
CA PRO A 116 -18.61 -6.36 39.96
C PRO A 116 -17.18 -6.45 39.40
N ASP A 117 -16.22 -5.95 40.17
CA ASP A 117 -14.81 -5.98 39.76
C ASP A 117 -14.31 -7.43 39.68
N LEU A 118 -13.80 -7.79 38.50
CA LEU A 118 -13.37 -9.16 38.15
C LEU A 118 -11.85 -9.25 38.02
N LYS A 119 -11.10 -8.21 38.38
CA LYS A 119 -9.62 -8.21 38.30
C LYS A 119 -8.98 -9.38 39.02
N TRP A 120 -9.55 -9.80 40.15
CA TRP A 120 -9.13 -11.00 40.87
C TRP A 120 -9.32 -12.27 40.02
N GLU A 121 -10.52 -12.47 39.48
CA GLU A 121 -10.86 -13.64 38.66
C GLU A 121 -10.07 -13.68 37.34
N LEU A 122 -9.63 -12.52 36.85
CA LEU A 122 -8.79 -12.39 35.65
C LEU A 122 -7.29 -12.53 35.96
N GLY A 123 -6.91 -12.65 37.23
CA GLY A 123 -5.52 -12.78 37.69
C GLY A 123 -4.68 -11.51 37.54
N GLU A 124 -5.33 -10.34 37.50
CA GLU A 124 -4.66 -9.04 37.42
C GLU A 124 -4.18 -8.52 38.79
N ILE A 125 -4.75 -9.05 39.89
CA ILE A 125 -4.38 -8.75 41.27
C ILE A 125 -4.16 -10.03 42.08
N ASP A 126 -3.25 -10.00 43.06
CA ASP A 126 -2.82 -11.15 43.86
C ASP A 126 -3.74 -11.49 45.04
N GLU A 127 -4.58 -10.54 45.49
CA GLU A 127 -5.58 -10.74 46.55
C GLU A 127 -6.87 -9.99 46.20
N PRO A 128 -8.06 -10.53 46.53
CA PRO A 128 -9.32 -9.83 46.30
C PRO A 128 -9.41 -8.60 47.20
N GLU A 129 -9.65 -7.42 46.61
CA GLU A 129 -9.95 -6.23 47.39
C GLU A 129 -11.23 -6.48 48.19
N SER A 130 -11.11 -6.62 49.51
CA SER A 130 -12.24 -6.89 50.37
C SER A 130 -13.19 -5.68 50.36
N GLU A 131 -14.36 -5.81 49.76
CA GLU A 131 -15.48 -4.91 50.02
C GLU A 131 -15.98 -5.15 51.46
N MET A 132 -15.32 -4.53 52.43
CA MET A 132 -15.77 -4.40 53.81
C MET A 132 -15.87 -2.92 54.17
N SER A 133 -17.00 -2.30 53.83
CA SER A 133 -17.59 -1.18 54.59
C SER A 133 -19.04 -1.01 54.13
N ALA A 134 -19.95 -1.44 55.00
CA ALA A 134 -21.36 -1.08 54.98
C ALA A 134 -21.58 0.37 55.41
#